data_AF-A0A933NDJ1-F1
#
_entry.id   AF-A0A933NDJ1-F1
#
_cell.length_a   1.000
_cell.length_b   1.000
_cell.length_c   1.000
_cell.angle_alpha   90.00
_cell.angle_beta   90.00
_cell.angle_gamma   90.00
#
_symmetry.space_group_name_H-M   'P 1'
#
loop_
_entity.id
_entity.type
_entity.pdbx_description
1 polymer ?
#
loop_
_entity_poly.entity_id
_entity_poly.type
_entity_poly.pdbx_seq_one_letter_code
_entity_poly.pdbx_strand_id
1 'polypeptide(L)'
;MRIFRAIMTAGVASVVVLAAAPALASCRIHNDTKWDFTIESGNTSNQRVGPHTTTSIAAGKIIAKSKEGKSFGGMCKDGDELEVKEEKDIPVLEIKKK
;
A
#
# COMPACT_ATOMS: atom_id res chain seq x y z
N MET A 1 -25.67 57.12 -17.97
CA MET A 1 -25.40 56.52 -16.63
C MET A 1 -25.84 55.06 -16.70
N ARG A 2 -24.91 54.07 -16.75
CA ARG A 2 -24.38 53.32 -15.58
C ARG A 2 -25.53 52.54 -14.89
N ILE A 3 -25.60 51.21 -14.72
CA ILE A 3 -24.60 50.11 -14.64
C ILE A 3 -25.33 48.75 -14.81
N PHE A 4 -24.61 47.77 -15.35
CA PHE A 4 -24.81 46.32 -15.38
C PHE A 4 -25.43 45.66 -14.13
N ARG A 5 -26.09 44.51 -14.32
CA ARG A 5 -25.92 43.32 -13.45
C ARG A 5 -26.39 42.03 -14.14
N ALA A 6 -25.43 41.30 -14.71
CA ALA A 6 -25.56 39.87 -14.95
C ALA A 6 -25.55 39.14 -13.60
N ILE A 7 -26.46 38.19 -13.39
CA ILE A 7 -26.37 37.24 -12.29
C ILE A 7 -26.28 35.86 -12.92
N MET A 8 -25.04 35.36 -12.96
CA MET A 8 -24.70 33.98 -13.27
C MET A 8 -25.31 33.08 -12.19
N THR A 9 -26.18 32.16 -12.58
CA THR A 9 -26.58 31.02 -11.76
C THR A 9 -25.47 29.97 -11.83
N ALA A 10 -24.55 30.02 -10.87
CA ALA A 10 -23.49 29.04 -10.70
C ALA A 10 -24.10 27.67 -10.33
N GLY A 11 -23.81 26.66 -11.14
CA GLY A 11 -24.15 25.27 -10.86
C GLY A 11 -23.38 24.75 -9.65
N VAL A 12 -24.11 24.23 -8.67
CA VAL A 12 -23.53 23.58 -7.49
C VAL A 12 -23.21 22.13 -7.87
N ALA A 13 -22.03 21.89 -8.45
CA ALA A 13 -21.51 20.54 -8.63
C ALA A 13 -21.12 19.99 -7.25
N SER A 14 -21.94 19.10 -6.70
CA SER A 14 -21.67 18.42 -5.44
C SER A 14 -20.51 17.43 -5.64
N VAL A 15 -19.32 17.79 -5.17
CA VAL A 15 -18.16 16.90 -5.13
C VAL A 15 -18.38 15.90 -4.00
N VAL A 16 -18.75 14.67 -4.33
CA VAL A 16 -18.77 13.56 -3.37
C VAL A 16 -17.32 13.17 -3.08
N VAL A 17 -16.78 13.67 -1.97
CA VAL A 17 -15.50 13.20 -1.43
C VAL A 17 -15.77 11.82 -0.80
N LEU A 18 -15.46 10.74 -1.53
CA LEU A 18 -15.35 9.42 -0.91
C LEU A 18 -14.16 9.46 0.06
N ALA A 19 -14.45 9.61 1.35
CA ALA A 19 -13.47 9.41 2.40
C ALA A 19 -13.01 7.95 2.35
N ALA A 20 -11.77 7.70 1.91
CA ALA A 20 -11.13 6.42 2.09
C ALA A 20 -11.02 6.16 3.61
N ALA A 21 -11.74 5.14 4.10
CA ALA A 21 -11.62 4.73 5.49
C ALA A 21 -10.14 4.41 5.80
N PRO A 22 -9.62 4.78 6.98
CA PRO A 22 -8.25 4.45 7.36
C PRO A 22 -8.12 2.94 7.37
N ALA A 23 -7.38 2.39 6.41
CA ALA A 23 -7.11 0.98 6.35
C ALA A 23 -6.23 0.64 7.57
N LEU A 24 -6.81 -0.06 8.54
CA LEU A 24 -6.12 -0.42 9.77
C LEU A 24 -4.90 -1.27 9.42
N ALA A 25 -3.73 -0.87 9.93
CA ALA A 25 -2.49 -1.63 9.76
C ALA A 25 -2.58 -2.92 10.60
N SER A 26 -3.17 -3.96 10.02
CA SER A 26 -3.50 -5.24 10.65
C SER A 26 -2.59 -6.38 10.21
N CYS A 27 -1.88 -6.21 9.10
CA CYS A 27 -0.96 -7.17 8.51
C CYS A 27 0.47 -6.85 8.92
N ARG A 28 1.27 -7.86 9.26
CA ARG A 28 2.71 -7.69 9.51
C ARG A 28 3.51 -8.44 8.46
N ILE A 29 4.47 -7.75 7.84
CA ILE A 29 5.41 -8.35 6.91
C ILE A 29 6.79 -8.27 7.54
N HIS A 30 7.39 -9.42 7.82
CA HIS A 30 8.81 -9.53 8.14
C HIS A 30 9.59 -9.77 6.85
N ASN A 31 10.59 -8.94 6.57
CA ASN A 31 11.49 -9.17 5.44
C ASN A 31 12.79 -9.75 5.95
N ASP A 32 13.04 -11.03 5.70
CA ASP A 32 14.27 -11.72 6.09
C ASP A 32 15.37 -11.63 5.01
N THR A 33 15.10 -10.94 3.91
CA THR A 33 16.07 -10.76 2.84
C THR A 33 16.97 -9.54 3.08
N LYS A 34 18.05 -9.47 2.30
CA LYS A 34 18.97 -8.31 2.23
C LYS A 34 18.41 -7.11 1.46
N TRP A 35 17.29 -7.28 0.75
CA TRP A 35 16.75 -6.26 -0.14
C TRP A 35 15.77 -5.34 0.57
N ASP A 36 15.67 -4.13 0.03
CA ASP A 36 14.70 -3.16 0.45
C ASP A 36 13.53 -3.11 -0.54
N PHE A 37 12.31 -3.37 -0.07
CA PHE A 37 11.14 -3.38 -0.93
C PHE A 37 10.25 -2.17 -0.68
N THR A 38 9.72 -1.59 -1.76
CA THR A 38 8.65 -0.59 -1.72
C THR A 38 7.37 -1.22 -2.24
N ILE A 39 6.28 -1.09 -1.48
CA ILE A 39 4.97 -1.55 -1.92
C ILE A 39 4.42 -0.58 -2.96
N GLU A 40 4.39 -1.00 -4.21
CA GLU A 40 3.93 -0.18 -5.34
C GLU A 40 2.41 -0.17 -5.47
N SER A 41 1.77 -1.27 -5.11
CA SER A 41 0.33 -1.45 -5.30
C SER A 41 -0.28 -2.32 -4.21
N GLY A 42 -1.49 -1.94 -3.78
CA GLY A 42 -2.21 -2.58 -2.70
C GLY A 42 -3.05 -1.59 -1.91
N ASN A 43 -3.57 -2.04 -0.76
CA ASN A 43 -4.27 -1.17 0.21
C ASN A 43 -3.31 -0.26 0.98
N THR A 44 -2.00 -0.36 0.72
CA THR A 44 -0.96 0.43 1.35
C THR A 44 0.19 0.64 0.38
N SER A 45 0.13 1.70 -0.44
CA SER A 45 1.17 2.06 -1.39
C SER A 45 2.25 2.95 -0.77
N ASN A 46 3.44 2.97 -1.38
CA ASN A 46 4.61 3.76 -0.97
C ASN A 46 5.17 3.44 0.42
N GLN A 47 4.80 2.30 0.99
CA GLN A 47 5.42 1.83 2.22
C GLN A 47 6.66 0.99 1.95
N ARG A 48 7.66 1.20 2.80
CA ARG A 48 8.95 0.53 2.72
C ARG A 48 8.98 -0.67 3.68
N VAL A 49 9.43 -1.80 3.17
CA VAL A 49 9.70 -3.03 3.93
C VAL A 49 11.21 -3.24 3.89
N GLY A 50 11.89 -2.76 4.93
CA GLY A 50 13.34 -2.79 5.02
C GLY A 50 13.90 -4.19 5.26
N PRO A 51 15.17 -4.44 4.91
CA PRO A 51 15.82 -5.73 5.16
C PRO A 51 15.89 -6.03 6.66
N HIS A 52 15.60 -7.28 7.04
CA HIS A 52 15.54 -7.78 8.42
C HIS A 52 14.63 -6.97 9.35
N THR A 53 13.56 -6.36 8.81
CA THR A 53 12.60 -5.57 9.59
C THR A 53 11.18 -6.09 9.42
N THR A 54 10.34 -5.77 10.42
CA THR A 54 8.90 -6.00 10.35
C THR A 54 8.17 -4.69 10.10
N THR A 55 7.39 -4.63 9.04
CA THR A 55 6.54 -3.49 8.70
C THR A 55 5.07 -3.89 8.87
N SER A 56 4.27 -3.00 9.46
CA SER A 56 2.82 -3.19 9.55
C SER A 56 2.13 -2.43 8.42
N ILE A 57 1.27 -3.11 7.68
CA ILE A 57 0.55 -2.58 6.52
C ILE A 57 -0.94 -2.90 6.63
N ALA A 58 -1.77 -2.25 5.82
CA ALA A 58 -3.16 -2.66 5.74
C ALA A 58 -3.32 -4.02 5.05
N ALA A 59 -4.29 -4.80 5.50
CA ALA A 59 -4.69 -6.01 4.80
C ALA A 59 -5.11 -5.69 3.37
N GLY A 60 -4.83 -6.60 2.45
CA GLY A 60 -5.14 -6.49 1.03
C GLY A 60 -4.10 -7.15 0.14
N LYS A 61 -4.21 -6.88 -1.17
CA LYS A 61 -3.21 -7.30 -2.14
C LYS A 61 -1.91 -6.52 -1.90
N ILE A 62 -0.78 -7.18 -2.06
CA ILE A 62 0.56 -6.59 -1.95
C ILE A 62 1.32 -6.89 -3.24
N ILE A 63 1.92 -5.85 -3.81
CA ILE A 63 2.97 -5.98 -4.82
C ILE A 63 4.11 -5.07 -4.40
N ALA A 64 5.27 -5.64 -4.15
CA ALA A 64 6.45 -4.89 -3.72
C ALA A 64 7.63 -5.11 -4.66
N LYS A 65 8.42 -4.06 -4.87
CA LYS A 65 9.63 -4.09 -5.71
C LYS A 65 10.84 -3.51 -4.98
N SER A 66 12.00 -4.09 -5.24
CA SER A 66 13.28 -3.59 -4.78
C SER A 66 13.99 -2.78 -5.86
N LYS A 67 15.01 -2.01 -5.47
CA LYS A 67 15.83 -1.22 -6.40
C LYS A 67 16.65 -2.10 -7.35
N GLU A 68 16.96 -3.32 -6.92
CA GLU A 68 17.69 -4.34 -7.67
C GLU A 68 16.79 -5.09 -8.67
N GLY A 69 15.53 -4.69 -8.82
CA GLY A 69 14.57 -5.31 -9.74
C GLY A 69 13.96 -6.61 -9.22
N LYS A 70 14.13 -6.92 -7.94
CA LYS A 70 13.46 -8.05 -7.29
C LYS A 70 12.04 -7.67 -6.92
N SER A 71 11.11 -8.62 -6.94
CA SER A 71 9.71 -8.34 -6.61
C SER A 71 9.05 -9.53 -5.96
N PHE A 72 8.17 -9.28 -5.01
CA PHE A 72 7.27 -10.28 -4.45
C PHE A 72 5.84 -9.74 -4.46
N GLY A 73 4.87 -10.65 -4.42
CA GLY A 73 3.48 -10.28 -4.33
C GLY A 73 2.65 -11.37 -3.70
N GLY A 74 1.50 -10.97 -3.15
CA GLY A 74 0.57 -11.89 -2.53
C GLY A 74 -0.64 -11.17 -1.95
N MET A 75 -1.35 -11.87 -1.09
CA MET A 75 -2.50 -11.34 -0.36
C MET A 75 -2.20 -11.42 1.13
N CYS A 76 -2.43 -10.33 1.85
CA CYS A 76 -2.43 -10.32 3.30
C CYS A 76 -3.84 -10.11 3.83
N LYS A 77 -4.28 -10.96 4.74
CA LYS A 77 -5.56 -10.79 5.44
C LYS A 77 -5.34 -10.05 6.75
N ASP A 78 -6.43 -9.59 7.35
CA ASP A 78 -6.38 -8.93 8.65
C ASP A 78 -5.82 -9.88 9.72
N GLY A 79 -4.73 -9.45 10.37
CA GLY A 79 -4.05 -10.21 11.41
C GLY A 79 -3.01 -11.21 10.91
N ASP A 80 -2.80 -11.34 9.60
CA ASP A 80 -1.77 -12.23 9.05
C ASP A 80 -0.36 -11.72 9.40
N GLU A 81 0.52 -12.68 9.68
CA GLU A 81 1.96 -12.46 9.75
C GLU A 81 2.59 -13.14 8.53
N LEU A 82 3.22 -12.34 7.68
CA LEU A 82 3.88 -12.77 6.46
C LEU A 82 5.40 -12.62 6.60
N GLU A 83 6.12 -13.46 5.88
CA GLU A 83 7.57 -13.46 5.84
C GLU A 83 8.05 -13.46 4.39
N VAL A 84 8.96 -12.55 4.05
CA VAL A 84 9.65 -12.52 2.76
C VAL A 84 11.01 -13.19 2.96
N LYS A 85 11.25 -14.29 2.25
CA LYS A 85 12.51 -15.05 2.30
C LYS A 85 13.19 -15.06 0.95
N GLU A 86 14.50 -15.28 0.96
CA GLU A 86 15.29 -15.50 -0.24
C GLU A 86 15.35 -17.00 -0.55
N GLU A 87 14.72 -17.43 -1.64
CA GLU A 87 14.86 -18.78 -2.19
C GLU A 87 15.58 -18.73 -3.53
N LYS A 88 16.80 -19.28 -3.60
CA LYS A 88 17.60 -19.30 -4.85
C LYS A 88 17.69 -17.91 -5.50
N ASP A 89 17.97 -16.87 -4.71
CA ASP A 89 18.05 -15.47 -5.13
C ASP A 89 16.71 -14.86 -5.61
N ILE A 90 15.57 -15.50 -5.30
CA ILE A 90 14.22 -15.01 -5.60
C ILE A 90 13.50 -14.72 -4.27
N PRO A 91 12.95 -13.51 -4.07
CA PRO A 91 12.13 -13.24 -2.89
C PRO A 91 10.78 -13.96 -3.00
N VAL A 92 10.45 -14.75 -1.99
CA VAL A 92 9.19 -15.48 -1.88
C VAL A 92 8.46 -14.99 -0.64
N LEU A 93 7.15 -14.75 -0.77
CA LEU A 93 6.28 -14.35 0.33
C LEU A 93 5.56 -15.58 0.88
N GLU A 94 5.72 -15.85 2.16
CA GLU A 94 5.09 -16.96 2.87
C GLU A 94 4.26 -16.47 4.06
N ILE A 95 3.29 -17.28 4.48
CA ILE A 95 2.61 -17.06 5.76
C ILE A 95 3.52 -17.61 6.87
N LYS A 96 3.84 -16.76 7.84
CA LYS A 96 4.58 -17.16 9.04
C LYS A 96 3.65 -18.00 9.91
N LYS A 97 3.82 -19.33 9.85
CA LYS A 97 3.12 -20.24 10.77
C LYS A 97 3.72 -20.05 12.17
N LYS A 98 2.87 -19.74 13.15
CA LYS A 98 3.23 -19.79 14.57
C LYS A 98 3.58 -21.20 15.00
#